data_AF-A0A5S4F1N1-F1
#
_entry.id   AF-A0A5S4F1N1-F1
#
_cell.length_a   1.000
_cell.length_b   1.000
_cell.length_c   1.000
_cell.angle_alpha   90.00
_cell.angle_beta   90.00
_cell.angle_gamma   90.00
#
_symmetry.space_group_name_H-M   'P 1'
#
loop_
_entity.id
_entity.type
_entity.pdbx_description
1 polymer ?
#
loop_
_entity_poly.entity_id
_entity_poly.type
_entity_poly.pdbx_seq_one_letter_code
_entity_poly.pdbx_strand_id
1 'polypeptide(L)'
;MDKIVALQRQRQLQSITAEPHVQFFDRSPLCTHALSTWVGHPISSALSTEIDRITHEQIYDRHVFFVRNLGFCEPTEARKISFEDSLEFERLHEQTYRAFGYQLIDIPAGPLAGRVATIRALISQLAKNPATF
;
A
#
# COMPACT_ATOMS: atom_id res chain seq x y z
N MET A 1 -11.56 9.55 -8.43
CA MET A 1 -10.95 8.30 -7.93
C MET A 1 -10.75 7.26 -9.03
N ASP A 2 -11.72 7.06 -9.93
CA ASP A 2 -11.67 6.00 -10.96
C ASP A 2 -10.45 6.02 -11.88
N LYS A 3 -9.96 7.21 -12.25
CA LYS A 3 -8.72 7.35 -13.02
C LYS A 3 -7.49 6.77 -12.29
N ILE A 4 -7.45 6.90 -10.96
CA ILE A 4 -6.38 6.34 -10.12
C ILE A 4 -6.49 4.82 -10.13
N VAL A 5 -7.70 4.27 -9.96
CA VAL A 5 -7.94 2.82 -10.00
C VAL A 5 -7.55 2.23 -11.35
N ALA A 6 -7.96 2.87 -12.45
CA ALA A 6 -7.61 2.44 -13.80
C ALA A 6 -6.08 2.44 -14.02
N LEU A 7 -5.39 3.48 -13.56
CA LEU A 7 -3.93 3.57 -13.65
C LEU A 7 -3.23 2.48 -12.83
N GLN A 8 -3.69 2.24 -11.60
CA GLN A 8 -3.16 1.18 -10.74
C GLN A 8 -3.33 -0.20 -11.38
N ARG A 9 -4.51 -0.49 -11.92
CA ARG A 9 -4.80 -1.73 -12.64
C ARG A 9 -3.92 -1.87 -13.89
N GLN A 10 -3.77 -0.81 -14.69
CA GLN A 10 -2.92 -0.85 -15.87
C GLN A 10 -1.48 -1.22 -15.50
N ARG A 11 -0.89 -0.57 -14.49
CA ARG A 11 0.48 -0.85 -14.02
C ARG A 11 0.63 -2.30 -13.54
N GLN A 12 -0.37 -2.80 -12.82
CA GLN A 12 -0.41 -4.19 -12.39
C GLN A 12 -0.37 -5.16 -13.58
N LEU A 13 -1.20 -4.96 -14.59
CA LEU A 13 -1.25 -5.82 -15.77
C LEU A 13 0.04 -5.74 -16.60
N GLN A 14 0.68 -4.57 -16.68
CA GLN A 14 1.96 -4.39 -17.37
C GLN A 14 3.15 -5.02 -16.65
N SER A 15 3.04 -5.28 -15.34
CA SER A 15 4.10 -5.89 -14.54
C SER A 15 4.13 -7.43 -14.58
N ILE A 16 3.19 -8.07 -15.27
CA ILE A 16 3.17 -9.52 -15.43
C ILE A 16 4.30 -9.92 -16.38
N THR A 17 5.41 -10.39 -15.84
CA THR A 17 6.50 -10.99 -16.63
C THR A 17 6.42 -12.51 -16.60
N ALA A 18 7.00 -13.17 -17.60
CA ALA A 18 7.03 -14.63 -17.70
C ALA A 18 7.88 -15.32 -16.60
N GLU A 19 8.79 -14.61 -15.94
CA GLU A 19 9.66 -15.17 -14.91
C GLU A 19 9.20 -14.83 -13.48
N PRO A 20 9.27 -15.78 -12.53
CA PRO A 20 8.96 -15.53 -11.13
C PRO A 20 9.99 -14.56 -10.53
N HIS A 21 9.54 -13.34 -10.27
CA HIS A 21 10.34 -12.31 -9.61
C HIS A 21 9.50 -11.60 -8.54
N VAL A 22 10.18 -10.98 -7.58
CA VAL A 22 9.52 -10.14 -6.58
C VAL A 22 9.18 -8.80 -7.22
N GLN A 23 7.88 -8.50 -7.32
CA GLN A 23 7.37 -7.22 -7.81
C GLN A 23 6.83 -6.40 -6.63
N PHE A 24 7.21 -5.11 -6.60
CA PHE A 24 6.65 -4.17 -5.64
C PHE A 24 5.63 -3.26 -6.32
N PHE A 25 4.56 -2.97 -5.59
CA PHE A 25 3.56 -1.99 -6.00
C PHE A 25 3.56 -0.85 -4.98
N ASP A 26 3.90 0.36 -5.44
CA ASP A 26 3.67 1.57 -4.67
C ASP A 26 2.19 1.95 -4.79
N ARG A 27 1.48 1.74 -3.68
CA ARG A 27 0.01 1.83 -3.54
C ARG A 27 -0.76 0.69 -4.19
N SER A 28 -2.02 0.58 -3.76
CA SER A 28 -3.00 -0.38 -4.25
C SER A 28 -4.39 0.28 -4.31
N PRO A 29 -5.41 -0.39 -4.88
CA PRO A 29 -6.80 0.05 -4.77
C PRO A 29 -7.26 0.29 -3.32
N LEU A 30 -6.70 -0.41 -2.32
CA LEU A 30 -7.00 -0.15 -0.91
C LEU A 30 -6.51 1.22 -0.43
N CYS A 31 -5.38 1.71 -0.96
CA CYS A 31 -4.95 3.09 -0.70
C CYS A 31 -5.96 4.10 -1.24
N THR A 32 -6.51 3.81 -2.43
CA THR A 32 -7.53 4.67 -3.06
C THR A 32 -8.85 4.62 -2.28
N HIS A 33 -9.20 3.48 -1.69
CA HIS A 33 -10.32 3.35 -0.74
C HIS A 33 -10.11 4.24 0.48
N ALA A 34 -8.97 4.09 1.17
CA ALA A 34 -8.64 4.92 2.33
C ALA A 34 -8.68 6.42 2.00
N LEU A 35 -8.11 6.81 0.84
CA LEU A 35 -8.15 8.20 0.37
C LEU A 35 -9.58 8.69 0.10
N SER A 36 -10.42 7.86 -0.53
CA SER A 36 -11.82 8.23 -0.81
C SER A 36 -12.60 8.45 0.48
N THR A 37 -12.44 7.55 1.46
CA THR A 37 -13.03 7.70 2.79
C THR A 37 -12.55 8.97 3.48
N TRP A 38 -11.24 9.24 3.46
CA TRP A 38 -10.63 10.41 4.09
C TRP A 38 -11.20 11.73 3.56
N VAL A 39 -11.32 11.86 2.24
CA VAL A 39 -11.81 13.10 1.60
C VAL A 39 -13.33 13.17 1.48
N GLY A 40 -14.07 12.21 2.05
CA GLY A 40 -15.53 12.15 1.96
C GLY A 40 -16.07 11.87 0.55
N HIS A 41 -15.25 11.31 -0.33
CA HIS A 41 -15.67 10.95 -1.69
C HIS A 41 -16.34 9.57 -1.69
N PRO A 42 -17.52 9.39 -2.31
CA PRO A 42 -18.19 8.10 -2.40
C PRO A 42 -17.29 7.01 -3.02
N ILE A 43 -17.37 5.78 -2.50
CA ILE A 43 -16.68 4.63 -3.08
C ILE A 43 -17.39 4.29 -4.40
N SER A 44 -16.67 4.37 -5.51
CA SER A 44 -17.23 4.09 -6.83
C SER A 44 -17.35 2.59 -7.08
N SER A 45 -18.25 2.19 -7.98
CA SER A 45 -18.38 0.80 -8.42
C SER A 45 -17.07 0.26 -9.02
N ALA A 46 -16.33 1.09 -9.75
CA ALA A 46 -15.03 0.72 -10.31
C ALA A 46 -14.00 0.39 -9.22
N LEU A 47 -13.97 1.16 -8.14
CA LEU A 47 -13.10 0.90 -7.00
C LEU A 47 -13.50 -0.38 -6.26
N SER A 48 -14.79 -0.56 -5.94
CA SER A 48 -15.27 -1.78 -5.28
C SER A 48 -14.98 -3.03 -6.11
N THR A 49 -15.29 -2.99 -7.41
CA THR A 49 -15.04 -4.13 -8.34
C THR A 49 -13.56 -4.50 -8.39
N GLU A 50 -12.67 -3.50 -8.40
CA GLU A 50 -11.23 -3.76 -8.42
C GLU A 50 -10.74 -4.31 -7.08
N ILE A 51 -11.29 -3.86 -5.95
CA ILE A 51 -10.98 -4.41 -4.62
C ILE A 51 -11.42 -5.88 -4.53
N ASP A 52 -12.61 -6.20 -5.02
CA ASP A 52 -13.12 -7.57 -5.07
C ASP A 52 -12.19 -8.45 -5.91
N ARG A 53 -11.77 -7.95 -7.09
CA ARG A 53 -10.85 -8.66 -7.98
C ARG A 53 -9.51 -8.96 -7.32
N ILE A 54 -8.82 -7.95 -6.77
CA ILE A 54 -7.50 -8.16 -6.15
C ILE A 54 -7.58 -9.11 -4.94
N THR A 55 -8.72 -9.14 -4.26
CA THR A 55 -8.95 -10.00 -3.10
C THR A 55 -9.20 -11.44 -3.52
N HIS A 56 -10.07 -11.66 -4.51
CA HIS A 56 -10.42 -12.98 -5.03
C HIS A 56 -9.26 -13.64 -5.78
N GLU A 57 -8.59 -12.88 -6.64
CA GLU A 57 -7.46 -13.38 -7.44
C GLU A 57 -6.13 -13.41 -6.66
N GLN A 58 -6.12 -12.96 -5.39
CA GLN A 58 -4.93 -12.92 -4.53
C GLN A 58 -3.73 -12.24 -5.22
N ILE A 59 -3.99 -11.12 -5.89
CA ILE A 59 -3.01 -10.39 -6.72
C ILE A 59 -1.79 -9.93 -5.91
N TYR A 60 -2.01 -9.53 -4.66
CA TYR A 60 -0.97 -9.06 -3.77
C TYR A 60 -0.72 -10.10 -2.67
N ASP A 61 0.53 -10.18 -2.22
CA ASP A 61 0.85 -10.86 -0.98
C ASP A 61 0.05 -10.22 0.19
N ARG A 62 -0.35 -11.04 1.16
CA ARG A 62 -1.09 -10.57 2.34
C ARG A 62 -0.23 -9.68 3.23
N HIS A 63 1.09 -9.78 3.14
CA HIS A 63 2.03 -8.92 3.82
C HIS A 63 2.24 -7.61 3.08
N VAL A 64 2.01 -6.50 3.77
CA VAL A 64 2.17 -5.15 3.23
C VAL A 64 3.21 -4.41 4.05
N PHE A 65 4.29 -3.98 3.41
CA PHE A 65 5.24 -3.06 4.03
C PHE A 65 4.57 -1.71 4.28
N PHE A 66 4.33 -1.40 5.55
CA PHE A 66 3.67 -0.17 5.98
C PHE A 66 4.71 0.83 6.48
N VAL A 67 5.00 1.82 5.63
CA VAL A 67 6.02 2.83 5.91
C VAL A 67 5.44 3.90 6.84
N ARG A 68 5.90 3.90 8.10
CA ARG A 68 5.47 4.86 9.11
C ARG A 68 5.91 6.28 8.79
N ASN A 69 5.14 7.27 9.22
CA ASN A 69 5.52 8.68 9.13
C ASN A 69 6.89 8.94 9.82
N LEU A 70 7.62 9.95 9.34
CA LEU A 70 8.93 10.35 9.89
C LEU A 70 8.82 11.20 11.18
N GLY A 71 7.61 11.52 11.63
CA GLY A 71 7.36 12.42 12.76
C GLY A 71 7.36 13.89 12.38
N PHE A 72 7.44 14.22 11.09
CA PHE A 72 7.35 15.57 10.57
C PHE A 72 6.83 15.58 9.12
N CYS A 73 6.23 16.70 8.73
CA CYS A 73 5.69 16.93 7.41
C CYS A 73 6.28 18.24 6.86
N GLU A 74 7.37 18.16 6.09
CA GLU A 74 7.87 19.36 5.39
C GLU A 74 6.90 19.69 4.23
N PRO A 75 6.33 20.91 4.18
CA PRO A 75 5.46 21.30 3.08
C PRO A 75 6.27 21.32 1.78
N THR A 76 5.81 20.55 0.80
CA THR A 76 6.36 20.57 -0.57
C THR A 76 5.21 20.72 -1.54
N GLU A 77 5.46 21.02 -2.82
CA GLU A 77 4.40 21.11 -3.83
C GLU A 77 3.58 19.81 -3.93
N ALA A 78 4.21 18.66 -3.62
CA ALA A 78 3.57 17.36 -3.59
C ALA A 78 2.80 17.08 -2.29
N ARG A 79 3.06 17.83 -1.20
CA ARG A 79 2.59 17.54 0.14
C ARG A 79 1.78 18.73 0.69
N LYS A 80 0.46 18.60 0.54
CA LYS A 80 -0.52 19.66 0.81
C LYS A 80 -1.32 19.50 2.11
N ILE A 81 -1.05 18.43 2.88
CA ILE A 81 -1.76 18.14 4.14
C ILE A 81 -0.90 18.51 5.33
N SER A 82 -1.53 18.87 6.45
CA SER A 82 -0.83 19.13 7.71
C SER A 82 -0.17 17.85 8.25
N PHE A 83 0.70 18.00 9.24
CA PHE A 83 1.28 16.83 9.90
C PHE A 83 0.20 16.05 10.66
N GLU A 84 -0.70 16.75 11.32
CA GLU A 84 -1.86 16.21 12.04
C GLU A 84 -2.76 15.38 11.11
N ASP A 85 -3.13 15.95 9.96
CA ASP A 85 -3.88 15.24 8.91
C ASP A 85 -3.13 13.99 8.44
N SER A 86 -1.80 14.05 8.36
CA SER A 86 -1.00 12.91 7.95
C SER A 86 -1.05 11.75 8.95
N LEU A 87 -1.13 12.05 10.26
CA LEU A 87 -1.27 11.04 11.32
C LEU A 87 -2.68 10.42 11.31
N GLU A 88 -3.69 11.25 11.09
CA GLU A 88 -5.06 10.77 10.99
C GLU A 88 -5.27 9.90 9.76
N PHE A 89 -4.72 10.32 8.62
CA PHE A 89 -4.74 9.54 7.40
C PHE A 89 -3.95 8.24 7.55
N GLU A 90 -2.78 8.23 8.22
CA GLU A 90 -2.02 7.01 8.49
C GLU A 90 -2.86 5.98 9.26
N ARG A 91 -3.59 6.42 10.30
CA ARG A 91 -4.45 5.55 11.11
C ARG A 91 -5.59 4.94 10.28
N LEU A 92 -6.28 5.76 9.48
CA LEU A 92 -7.34 5.29 8.59
C LEU A 92 -6.79 4.33 7.53
N HIS A 93 -5.60 4.62 7.00
CA HIS A 93 -4.94 3.78 6.01
C HIS A 93 -4.59 2.41 6.60
N GLU A 94 -4.03 2.36 7.81
CA GLU A 94 -3.78 1.12 8.54
C GLU A 94 -5.09 0.34 8.79
N GLN A 95 -6.12 0.99 9.30
CA GLN A 95 -7.43 0.36 9.55
C GLN A 95 -8.03 -0.22 8.28
N THR A 96 -7.91 0.48 7.15
CA THR A 96 -8.40 0.02 5.86
C THR A 96 -7.73 -1.30 5.46
N TYR A 97 -6.41 -1.37 5.46
CA TYR A 97 -5.71 -2.61 5.09
C TYR A 97 -6.07 -3.79 6.00
N ARG A 98 -6.14 -3.55 7.32
CA ARG A 98 -6.55 -4.57 8.29
C ARG A 98 -7.98 -5.05 8.07
N ALA A 99 -8.91 -4.14 7.74
CA ALA A 99 -10.31 -4.48 7.46
C ALA A 99 -10.46 -5.38 6.22
N PHE A 100 -9.56 -5.26 5.24
CA PHE A 100 -9.50 -6.14 4.06
C PHE A 100 -8.61 -7.39 4.26
N GLY A 101 -8.20 -7.66 5.50
CA GLY A 101 -7.49 -8.89 5.88
C GLY A 101 -6.02 -8.92 5.45
N TYR A 102 -5.38 -7.76 5.29
CA TYR A 102 -3.93 -7.68 5.07
C TYR A 102 -3.17 -7.57 6.40
N GLN A 103 -1.97 -8.13 6.42
CA GLN A 103 -1.03 -8.08 7.53
C GLN A 103 0.00 -6.99 7.26
N LEU A 104 0.07 -6.01 8.16
CA LEU A 104 1.00 -4.90 8.02
C LEU A 104 2.34 -5.26 8.66
N ILE A 105 3.41 -5.13 7.87
CA ILE A 105 4.79 -5.18 8.34
C ILE A 105 5.26 -3.75 8.53
N ASP A 106 5.47 -3.36 9.78
CA ASP A 106 5.91 -2.01 10.10
C ASP A 106 7.34 -1.72 9.61
N ILE A 107 7.47 -0.65 8.82
CA ILE A 107 8.75 -0.05 8.48
C ILE A 107 8.87 1.26 9.27
N PRO A 108 9.63 1.27 10.39
CA PRO A 108 9.60 2.37 11.34
C PRO A 108 10.20 3.66 10.78
N ALA A 109 9.89 4.79 11.43
CA ALA A 109 10.58 6.07 11.27
C ALA A 109 12.10 5.89 11.32
N GLY A 110 12.83 6.42 10.33
CA GLY A 110 14.28 6.33 10.30
C GLY A 110 14.91 6.67 8.96
N PRO A 111 16.26 6.62 8.87
CA PRO A 111 16.99 6.89 7.65
C PRO A 111 16.59 5.94 6.50
N LEU A 112 16.54 6.48 5.27
CA LEU A 112 16.17 5.72 4.07
C LEU A 112 16.96 4.42 3.92
N ALA A 113 18.29 4.50 4.11
CA ALA A 113 19.16 3.33 4.01
C ALA A 113 18.78 2.21 4.99
N GLY A 114 18.37 2.56 6.21
CA GLY A 114 17.89 1.61 7.21
C GLY A 114 16.58 0.95 6.79
N ARG A 115 15.62 1.74 6.30
CA ARG A 115 14.33 1.21 5.80
C ARG A 115 14.52 0.25 4.64
N VAL A 116 15.38 0.60 3.67
CA VAL A 116 15.70 -0.25 2.52
C VAL A 116 16.36 -1.55 2.98
N ALA A 117 17.31 -1.49 3.94
CA ALA A 117 17.94 -2.68 4.48
C ALA A 117 16.93 -3.63 5.13
N THR A 118 16.00 -3.09 5.94
CA THR A 118 14.92 -3.86 6.57
C THR A 118 14.05 -4.58 5.53
N ILE A 119 13.58 -3.85 4.50
CA ILE A 119 12.73 -4.43 3.44
C ILE A 119 13.49 -5.55 2.69
N ARG A 120 14.75 -5.32 2.33
CA ARG A 120 15.57 -6.33 1.62
C ARG A 120 15.79 -7.58 2.45
N ALA A 121 16.02 -7.44 3.76
CA ALA A 121 16.19 -8.56 4.67
C ALA A 121 14.91 -9.42 4.75
N LEU A 122 13.75 -8.77 4.87
CA LEU A 122 12.45 -9.43 4.96
C LEU A 122 12.10 -10.20 3.69
N ILE A 123 12.35 -9.61 2.51
CA ILE A 123 12.13 -10.31 1.24
C ILE A 123 13.03 -11.53 1.11
N SER A 124 14.28 -11.40 1.53
CA SER A 124 15.23 -12.53 1.52
C SER A 124 14.78 -13.66 2.46
N GLN A 125 14.04 -13.35 3.54
CA GLN A 125 13.47 -14.34 4.44
C GLN A 125 12.20 -14.97 3.84
N LEU A 126 11.28 -14.18 3.30
CA LEU A 126 10.06 -14.66 2.64
C LEU A 126 10.37 -15.58 1.46
N ALA A 127 11.40 -15.26 0.66
CA ALA A 127 11.86 -16.10 -0.44
C ALA A 127 12.44 -17.45 0.02
N LYS A 128 12.91 -17.56 1.27
CA LYS A 128 13.48 -18.78 1.85
C LYS A 128 12.44 -19.63 2.59
N ASN A 129 11.36 -19.03 3.10
CA ASN A 129 10.31 -19.69 3.86
C ASN A 129 8.93 -19.11 3.52
N PRO A 130 8.27 -19.58 2.44
CA PRO A 130 6.98 -19.05 2.03
C PRO A 130 5.81 -19.39 2.98
N ALA A 131 6.04 -20.17 4.04
CA ALA A 131 5.01 -20.68 4.93
C ALA A 131 5.03 -20.09 6.36
N THR A 132 5.82 -19.05 6.64
CA THR A 132 5.95 -18.52 8.01
C THR A 132 5.45 -17.08 8.08
N PHE A 133 4.18 -16.87 8.47
CA PHE A 133 3.61 -15.78 9.28
C PHE A 133 2.10 -16.01 9.46
#